data_AF-A0A1Q7UC82-F1
#
_entry.id   AF-A0A1Q7UC82-F1
#
_cell.length_a   1.000
_cell.length_b   1.000
_cell.length_c   1.000
_cell.angle_alpha   90.00
_cell.angle_beta   90.00
_cell.angle_gamma   90.00
#
_symmetry.space_group_name_H-M   'P 1'
#
loop_
_entity.id
_entity.type
_entity.pdbx_description
1 polymer ?
#
loop_
_entity_poly.entity_id
_entity_poly.type
_entity_poly.pdbx_seq_one_letter_code
_entity_poly.pdbx_strand_id
1 'polypeptide(L)'
;MRRLRAIELEIELHETRLAEALEELQLEWSGAELARRWHLVAESWDFSEVNDLIERHNRHYPTESRLPMNPRTGDFVLVNGRPYTREPLDASWILSRFPVDGQT
;
A
#
# COMPACT_ATOMS: atom_id res chain seq x y z
N MET A 1 -14.91 -3.66 -11.84
CA MET A 1 -15.34 -2.62 -10.87
C MET A 1 -14.42 -1.43 -10.98
N ARG A 2 -14.93 -0.19 -11.08
CA ARG A 2 -14.11 1.01 -11.26
C ARG A 2 -13.17 1.33 -10.08
N ARG A 3 -13.57 1.06 -8.83
CA ARG A 3 -12.75 1.37 -7.63
C ARG A 3 -11.49 0.53 -7.50
N LEU A 4 -11.59 -0.77 -7.75
CA LEU A 4 -10.41 -1.65 -7.71
C LEU A 4 -9.36 -1.18 -8.72
N ARG A 5 -9.82 -0.82 -9.93
CA ARG A 5 -8.93 -0.27 -10.96
C ARG A 5 -8.32 1.06 -10.57
N ALA A 6 -9.06 1.94 -9.89
CA ALA A 6 -8.51 3.20 -9.38
C ALA A 6 -7.43 2.98 -8.32
N ILE A 7 -7.63 2.03 -7.40
CA ILE A 7 -6.60 1.65 -6.40
C ILE A 7 -5.35 1.13 -7.11
N GLU A 8 -5.51 0.23 -8.09
CA GLU A 8 -4.38 -0.31 -8.86
C GLU A 8 -3.57 0.79 -9.57
N LEU A 9 -4.26 1.73 -10.22
CA LEU A 9 -3.61 2.84 -10.92
C LEU A 9 -2.86 3.78 -9.98
N GLU A 10 -3.42 4.10 -8.81
CA GLU A 10 -2.72 4.91 -7.81
C GLU A 10 -1.50 4.18 -7.23
N ILE A 11 -1.59 2.86 -7.03
CA ILE A 11 -0.43 2.05 -6.62
C ILE A 11 0.66 2.09 -7.70
N GLU A 12 0.31 1.86 -8.97
CA GLU A 12 1.26 1.91 -10.10
C GLU A 12 1.96 3.28 -10.19
N LEU A 13 1.22 4.37 -9.90
CA LEU A 13 1.76 5.73 -9.86
C LEU A 13 2.75 5.93 -8.71
N HIS A 14 2.43 5.44 -7.51
CA HIS A 14 3.35 5.48 -6.38
C HIS A 14 4.60 4.63 -6.63
N GLU A 15 4.47 3.42 -7.19
CA GLU A 15 5.61 2.59 -7.56
C GLU A 15 6.56 3.32 -8.51
N THR A 16 6.02 3.98 -9.53
CA THR A 16 6.81 4.77 -10.49
C THR A 16 7.55 5.92 -9.79
N ARG A 17 6.84 6.73 -9.00
CA ARG A 17 7.42 7.89 -8.30
C ARG A 17 8.46 7.49 -7.25
N LEU A 18 8.26 6.37 -6.56
CA LEU A 18 9.20 5.83 -5.58
C LEU A 18 10.46 5.29 -6.26
N ALA A 19 10.32 4.63 -7.41
CA ALA A 19 11.47 4.19 -8.20
C ALA A 19 12.33 5.39 -8.64
N GLU A 20 11.70 6.45 -9.17
CA GLU A 20 12.38 7.69 -9.55
C GLU A 20 13.09 8.33 -8.34
N ALA A 21 12.40 8.46 -7.20
CA ALA A 21 12.98 9.02 -5.98
C ALA A 21 14.17 8.19 -5.47
N LEU A 22 14.09 6.86 -5.54
CA LEU A 22 15.20 5.99 -5.13
C LEU A 22 16.39 6.12 -6.08
N GLU A 23 16.15 6.16 -7.40
CA GLU A 23 17.20 6.38 -8.40
C GLU A 23 17.92 7.71 -8.16
N GLU A 24 17.18 8.79 -7.89
CA GLU A 24 17.75 10.09 -7.55
C GLU A 24 18.63 10.04 -6.29
N LEU A 25 18.18 9.37 -5.22
CA LEU A 25 19.00 9.20 -4.02
C LEU A 25 20.28 8.39 -4.29
N GLN A 26 20.21 7.38 -5.16
CA GLN A 26 21.36 6.54 -5.49
C GLN A 26 22.45 7.26 -6.30
N LEU A 27 22.13 8.38 -6.95
CA LEU A 27 23.13 9.21 -7.63
C LEU A 27 24.07 9.92 -6.64
N GLU A 28 23.59 10.23 -5.44
CA GLU A 28 24.32 11.02 -4.44
C GLU A 28 24.82 10.18 -3.26
N TRP A 29 24.10 9.12 -2.89
CA TRP A 29 24.37 8.35 -1.67
C TRP A 29 24.41 6.85 -1.91
N SER A 30 25.15 6.14 -1.06
CA SER A 30 25.25 4.69 -1.06
C SER A 30 25.39 4.13 0.36
N GLY A 31 25.17 2.81 0.51
CA GLY A 31 25.28 2.09 1.78
C GLY A 31 24.35 2.63 2.87
N ALA A 32 24.87 2.72 4.10
CA ALA A 32 24.09 3.11 5.27
C ALA A 32 23.43 4.51 5.14
N GLU A 33 24.06 5.44 4.42
CA GLU A 33 23.54 6.80 4.29
C GLU A 33 22.40 6.89 3.25
N LEU A 34 22.45 6.06 2.20
CA LEU A 34 21.32 5.83 1.30
C LEU A 34 20.16 5.19 2.07
N ALA A 35 20.44 4.15 2.86
CA ALA A 35 19.40 3.47 3.63
C ALA A 35 18.70 4.39 4.63
N ARG A 36 19.46 5.20 5.37
CA ARG A 36 18.92 6.20 6.27
C ARG A 36 18.02 7.22 5.55
N ARG A 37 18.46 7.75 4.41
CA ARG A 37 17.65 8.70 3.61
C ARG A 37 16.39 8.05 3.06
N TRP A 38 16.51 6.83 2.56
CA TRP A 38 15.36 6.10 2.03
C TRP A 38 14.31 5.82 3.10
N HIS A 39 14.73 5.49 4.32
CA HIS A 39 13.82 5.38 5.46
C HIS A 39 13.06 6.69 5.74
N LEU A 40 13.74 7.85 5.70
CA LEU A 40 13.10 9.15 5.89
C LEU A 40 12.09 9.47 4.77
N VAL A 41 12.42 9.13 3.52
CA VAL A 41 11.48 9.27 2.39
C VAL A 41 10.27 8.38 2.65
N ALA A 42 10.46 7.11 3.00
CA ALA A 42 9.37 6.18 3.26
C ALA A 42 8.44 6.65 4.40
N GLU A 43 9.00 7.19 5.49
CA GLU A 43 8.23 7.71 6.63
C GLU A 43 7.43 8.99 6.32
N SER A 44 7.91 9.81 5.38
CA SER A 44 7.26 11.07 4.99
C SER A 44 6.35 10.94 3.77
N TRP A 45 6.32 9.78 3.12
CA TRP A 45 5.59 9.56 1.89
C TRP A 45 4.07 9.56 2.12
N ASP A 46 3.35 10.29 1.29
CA ASP A 46 1.90 10.43 1.41
C ASP A 46 1.15 9.39 0.56
N PHE A 47 0.37 8.54 1.24
CA PHE A 47 -0.55 7.57 0.64
C PHE A 47 -2.03 7.92 0.85
N SER A 48 -2.34 9.15 1.30
CA SER A 48 -3.71 9.52 1.70
C SER A 48 -4.75 9.22 0.62
N GLU A 49 -4.49 9.57 -0.64
CA GLU A 49 -5.45 9.35 -1.75
C GLU A 49 -5.75 7.86 -2.00
N VAL A 50 -4.72 7.01 -2.07
CA VAL A 50 -4.91 5.56 -2.28
C VAL A 50 -5.51 4.89 -1.04
N ASN A 51 -5.13 5.32 0.16
CA ASN A 51 -5.70 4.82 1.41
C ASN A 51 -7.18 5.19 1.56
N ASP A 52 -7.58 6.38 1.13
CA ASP A 52 -8.99 6.78 1.02
C ASP A 52 -9.76 5.90 0.04
N LEU A 53 -9.16 5.56 -1.11
CA LEU A 53 -9.78 4.63 -2.07
C LEU A 53 -9.92 3.22 -1.48
N ILE A 54 -8.91 2.74 -0.76
CA ILE A 54 -8.92 1.46 -0.05
C ILE A 54 -10.02 1.44 1.02
N GLU A 55 -10.12 2.48 1.85
CA GLU A 55 -11.16 2.58 2.88
C GLU A 55 -12.55 2.55 2.25
N ARG A 56 -12.77 3.36 1.21
CA ARG A 56 -14.04 3.38 0.46
C ARG A 56 -14.33 2.02 -0.17
N HIS A 57 -13.33 1.30 -0.68
CA HIS A 57 -13.52 -0.06 -1.20
C HIS A 57 -13.97 -1.01 -0.08
N ASN A 58 -13.22 -1.07 1.02
CA ASN A 58 -13.47 -1.96 2.15
C ASN A 58 -14.89 -1.73 2.72
N ARG A 59 -15.33 -0.47 2.80
CA ARG A 59 -16.67 -0.11 3.31
C ARG A 59 -17.81 -0.58 2.41
N HIS A 60 -17.67 -0.46 1.09
CA HIS A 60 -18.77 -0.71 0.15
C HIS A 60 -18.79 -2.15 -0.41
N TYR A 61 -17.64 -2.82 -0.49
CA TYR A 61 -17.50 -4.13 -1.12
C TYR A 61 -18.49 -5.20 -0.58
N PRO A 62 -18.70 -5.34 0.74
CA PRO A 62 -19.60 -6.37 1.25
C PRO A 62 -21.03 -6.24 0.74
N THR A 63 -21.52 -5.00 0.63
CA THR A 63 -22.87 -4.73 0.15
C THR A 63 -22.96 -4.99 -1.36
N GLU A 64 -21.97 -4.52 -2.12
CA GLU A 64 -21.95 -4.67 -3.59
C GLU A 64 -21.83 -6.13 -4.03
N SER A 65 -21.01 -6.91 -3.31
CA SER A 65 -20.82 -8.33 -3.56
C SER A 65 -21.83 -9.21 -2.84
N ARG A 66 -22.78 -8.62 -2.10
CA ARG A 66 -23.80 -9.32 -1.30
C ARG A 66 -23.17 -10.39 -0.40
N LEU A 67 -22.06 -10.04 0.25
CA LEU A 67 -21.34 -10.96 1.11
C LEU A 67 -22.25 -11.41 2.26
N PRO A 68 -22.38 -12.73 2.49
CA PRO A 68 -23.02 -13.23 3.70
C PRO A 68 -22.32 -12.69 4.94
N MET A 69 -23.12 -12.32 5.93
CA MET A 69 -22.63 -11.99 7.26
C MET A 69 -22.75 -13.23 8.15
N ASN A 70 -21.72 -13.52 8.93
CA ASN A 70 -21.78 -14.53 9.98
C ASN A 70 -22.61 -13.97 11.14
N PRO A 71 -23.82 -14.49 11.42
CA PRO A 71 -24.71 -13.92 12.42
C PRO A 71 -24.18 -14.07 13.86
N ARG A 72 -23.19 -14.95 14.09
CA ARG A 72 -22.59 -15.15 15.42
C ARG A 72 -21.53 -14.10 15.74
N THR A 73 -20.74 -13.67 14.76
CA THR A 73 -19.63 -12.71 14.97
C THR A 73 -19.99 -11.30 14.50
N GLY A 74 -20.97 -11.16 13.61
CA GLY A 74 -21.30 -9.88 12.97
C GLY A 74 -20.38 -9.53 11.79
N ASP A 75 -19.41 -10.39 11.46
CA ASP A 75 -18.46 -10.14 10.38
C ASP A 75 -18.92 -10.70 9.04
N PHE A 76 -18.46 -10.11 7.95
CA PHE A 76 -18.65 -10.68 6.61
C PHE A 76 -17.75 -11.90 6.37
N VAL A 77 -18.24 -12.85 5.58
CA VAL A 77 -17.46 -14.06 5.23
C VAL A 77 -16.22 -13.72 4.40
N LEU A 78 -15.21 -14.59 4.50
CA LEU A 78 -14.00 -14.54 3.68
C LEU A 78 -14.32 -14.78 2.20
N VAL A 79 -13.57 -14.12 1.33
CA VAL A 79 -13.61 -14.35 -0.12
C VAL A 79 -12.44 -15.25 -0.48
N ASN A 80 -12.72 -16.46 -0.99
CA ASN A 80 -11.71 -17.47 -1.32
C ASN A 80 -10.72 -17.76 -0.16
N GLY A 81 -11.25 -17.81 1.08
CA GLY A 81 -10.45 -18.09 2.27
C GLY A 81 -9.58 -16.92 2.75
N ARG A 82 -9.73 -15.72 2.17
CA ARG A 82 -8.99 -14.51 2.57
C ARG A 82 -9.94 -13.36 2.92
N PRO A 83 -9.54 -12.43 3.80
CA PRO A 83 -10.28 -11.19 3.99
C PRO A 83 -10.43 -10.49 2.64
N TYR A 84 -11.62 -9.94 2.38
CA TYR A 84 -11.85 -9.13 1.18
C TYR A 84 -11.21 -7.73 1.30
N THR A 85 -10.86 -7.33 2.52
CA THR A 85 -10.28 -6.03 2.83
C THR A 85 -8.87 -5.90 2.28
N ARG A 86 -8.53 -4.72 1.80
CA ARG A 86 -7.15 -4.33 1.50
C ARG A 86 -6.58 -3.55 2.68
N GLU A 87 -5.32 -3.79 3.00
CA GLU A 87 -4.59 -3.04 4.01
C GLU A 87 -4.17 -1.68 3.45
N PRO A 88 -4.15 -0.61 4.29
CA PRO A 88 -3.59 0.67 3.90
C PRO A 88 -2.09 0.55 3.62
N LEU A 89 -1.58 1.42 2.76
CA LEU A 89 -0.16 1.53 2.42
C LEU A 89 0.52 2.50 3.38
N ASP A 90 1.76 2.18 3.75
CA ASP A 90 2.58 2.94 4.67
C ASP A 90 4.08 2.81 4.33
N ALA A 91 4.94 3.33 5.19
CA ALA A 91 6.39 3.24 5.04
C ALA A 91 6.90 1.79 4.93
N SER A 92 6.28 0.85 5.63
CA SER A 92 6.68 -0.57 5.60
C SER A 92 6.43 -1.19 4.23
N TRP A 93 5.35 -0.78 3.56
CA TRP A 93 5.06 -1.18 2.19
C TRP A 93 6.17 -0.72 1.23
N ILE A 94 6.65 0.52 1.37
CA ILE A 94 7.75 1.06 0.55
C ILE A 94 9.03 0.25 0.78
N LEU A 95 9.43 0.09 2.04
CA LEU A 95 10.69 -0.55 2.41
C LEU A 95 10.74 -2.04 2.06
N SER A 96 9.59 -2.73 2.11
CA SER A 96 9.50 -4.11 1.66
C SER A 96 9.65 -4.26 0.15
N ARG A 97 9.26 -3.23 -0.63
CA ARG A 97 9.14 -3.29 -2.08
C ARG A 97 10.36 -2.71 -2.79
N PHE A 98 11.01 -1.75 -2.15
CA PHE A 98 12.24 -1.11 -2.57
C PHE A 98 13.30 -1.28 -1.48
N PRO A 99 13.84 -2.51 -1.30
CA PRO A 99 14.87 -2.74 -0.30
C PRO A 99 16.17 -2.05 -0.73
N VAL A 100 16.81 -1.38 0.24
CA VAL A 100 18.15 -0.82 0.09
C VAL A 100 19.06 -1.48 1.12
N ASP A 101 20.22 -1.92 0.67
CA ASP A 101 21.18 -2.59 1.54
C ASP A 101 21.79 -1.58 2.52
N GLY A 102 21.38 -1.68 3.78
CA GLY A 102 21.90 -0.84 4.87
C GLY A 102 21.68 -1.40 6.27
N GLN A 103 21.22 -2.65 6.39
CA GLN A 103 21.22 -3.36 7.67
C GLN A 103 22.65 -3.85 7.92
N THR A 104 23.48 -3.00 8.51
CA THR A 104 24.71 -3.43 9.21
C THR A 104 24.59 -3.04 10.67
#